data_AF-A0A969JZ16-F1
#
_entry.id   AF-A0A969JZ16-F1
#
_cell.length_a   1.000
_cell.length_b   1.000
_cell.length_c   1.000
_cell.angle_alpha   90.00
_cell.angle_beta   90.00
_cell.angle_gamma   90.00
#
_symmetry.space_group_name_H-M   'P 1'
#
loop_
_entity.id
_entity.type
_entity.pdbx_description
1 polymer ?
#
loop_
_entity_poly.entity_id
_entity_poly.type
_entity_poly.pdbx_seq_one_letter_code
_entity_poly.pdbx_strand_id
1 'polypeptide(L)'
;MFTFGGAREQASALRKFYLYLVIFLAALGTVSGLTILLSGLFRQLLNVATPGSIFTVLSVLMVTAVLWAYHFFVLRQDTRLISEVEAQAGVRRLYWYLIAGIGLMALLIGAGGDISVLIRSSGQFISHNLREQTAWFTAVLIAGLVVWIVPWRKIQMEVDISRKVGESARRSSLRRLYLYFYLLLATLTFLGTSVYAVSQIIYLLLGGRTAVNLAADLAQAVAYALLAVAVWLYHGRLLRADNAALKQAEAKLAQTVHVAVVDDEDGRFGERLLHDLHEALPNLILHPIGLTPQASANCTQQMKRC
;
A
#
# COMPACT_ATOMS: atom_id res chain seq x y z
N MET A 1 30.77 23.38 17.94
CA MET A 1 30.84 23.22 16.47
C MET A 1 29.93 22.05 16.04
N PHE A 2 28.60 22.22 16.11
CA PHE A 2 27.62 21.13 15.81
C PHE A 2 26.32 21.62 15.10
N THR A 3 26.23 22.88 14.68
CA THR A 3 24.98 23.46 14.16
C THR A 3 24.79 23.36 12.64
N PHE A 4 25.82 23.01 11.87
CA PHE A 4 25.72 22.92 10.40
C PHE A 4 25.09 21.62 9.87
N GLY A 5 25.05 20.56 10.67
CA GLY A 5 24.41 19.29 10.29
C GLY A 5 22.89 19.43 10.19
N GLY A 6 22.25 19.99 11.23
CA GLY A 6 20.79 20.13 11.29
C GLY A 6 20.20 20.99 10.16
N ALA A 7 20.87 22.09 9.77
CA ALA A 7 20.38 22.93 8.67
C ALA A 7 20.47 22.24 7.30
N ARG A 8 21.54 21.44 7.05
CA ARG A 8 21.68 20.66 5.81
C ARG A 8 20.73 19.46 5.78
N GLU A 9 20.53 18.81 6.93
CA GLU A 9 19.56 17.72 7.07
C GLU A 9 18.13 18.22 6.89
N GLN A 10 17.77 19.36 7.49
CA GLN A 10 16.47 20.01 7.30
C GLN A 10 16.26 20.44 5.84
N ALA A 11 17.26 21.04 5.20
CA ALA A 11 17.18 21.39 3.78
C ALA A 11 16.99 20.15 2.89
N SER A 12 17.63 19.02 3.24
CA SER A 12 17.49 17.75 2.54
C SER A 12 16.12 17.10 2.75
N ALA A 13 15.60 17.12 3.98
CA ALA A 13 14.26 16.64 4.31
C ALA A 13 13.18 17.48 3.64
N LEU A 14 13.31 18.80 3.66
CA LEU A 14 12.39 19.74 3.03
C LEU A 14 12.38 19.59 1.50
N ARG A 15 13.56 19.44 0.87
CA ARG A 15 13.65 19.17 -0.58
C ARG A 15 12.96 17.87 -0.95
N LYS A 16 13.19 16.79 -0.18
CA LYS A 16 12.53 15.49 -0.40
C LYS A 16 11.02 15.61 -0.23
N PHE A 17 10.55 16.24 0.85
CA PHE A 17 9.13 16.45 1.10
C PHE A 17 8.46 17.26 -0.01
N TYR A 18 9.05 18.40 -0.40
CA TYR A 18 8.57 19.24 -1.51
C TYR A 18 8.45 18.42 -2.80
N LEU A 19 9.52 17.70 -3.15
CA LEU A 19 9.55 16.92 -4.38
C LEU A 19 8.49 15.81 -4.37
N TYR A 20 8.26 15.12 -3.24
CA TYR A 20 7.18 14.13 -3.14
C TYR A 20 5.80 14.74 -3.15
N LEU A 21 5.59 15.88 -2.48
CA LEU A 21 4.32 16.60 -2.49
C LEU A 21 3.98 17.07 -3.91
N VAL A 22 4.96 17.58 -4.66
CA VAL A 22 4.73 18.03 -6.02
C VAL A 22 4.42 16.86 -6.95
N ILE A 23 5.13 15.73 -6.84
CA ILE A 23 4.75 14.52 -7.59
C ILE A 23 3.33 14.08 -7.24
N PHE A 24 2.99 14.08 -5.95
CA PHE A 24 1.66 13.68 -5.49
C PHE A 24 0.57 14.54 -6.13
N LEU A 25 0.72 15.87 -6.05
CA LEU A 25 -0.22 16.83 -6.63
C LEU A 25 -0.27 16.71 -8.16
N ALA A 26 0.87 16.54 -8.82
CA ALA A 26 0.93 16.40 -10.27
C ALA A 26 0.30 15.08 -10.78
N ALA A 27 0.54 13.98 -10.06
CA ALA A 27 -0.10 12.70 -10.33
C ALA A 27 -1.62 12.80 -10.11
N LEU A 28 -2.05 13.40 -8.99
CA LEU A 28 -3.46 13.63 -8.69
C LEU A 28 -4.13 14.44 -9.80
N GLY A 29 -3.54 15.56 -10.24
CA GLY A 29 -4.12 16.36 -11.32
C GLY A 29 -4.13 15.64 -12.67
N THR A 30 -3.16 14.76 -12.96
CA THR A 30 -3.18 13.92 -14.18
C THR A 30 -4.32 12.92 -14.15
N VAL A 31 -4.57 12.27 -13.01
CA VAL A 31 -5.70 11.35 -12.80
C VAL A 31 -7.03 12.10 -12.90
N SER A 32 -7.13 13.27 -12.28
CA SER A 32 -8.30 14.14 -12.36
C SER A 32 -8.58 14.57 -13.79
N GLY A 33 -7.56 14.99 -14.54
CA GLY A 33 -7.71 15.38 -15.93
C GLY A 33 -8.15 14.21 -16.83
N LEU A 34 -7.56 13.02 -16.63
CA LEU A 34 -7.98 11.80 -17.35
C LEU A 34 -9.45 11.47 -17.05
N THR A 35 -9.86 11.59 -15.79
CA THR A 35 -11.24 11.39 -15.35
C THR A 35 -12.19 12.36 -16.05
N ILE A 36 -11.84 13.65 -16.12
CA ILE A 36 -12.68 14.66 -16.76
C ILE A 36 -12.84 14.36 -18.26
N LEU A 37 -11.76 14.00 -18.96
CA LEU A 37 -11.84 13.60 -20.37
C LEU A 37 -12.77 12.41 -20.58
N LEU A 38 -12.58 11.38 -19.76
CA LEU A 38 -13.36 10.16 -19.86
C LEU A 38 -14.83 10.40 -19.51
N SER A 39 -15.11 11.26 -18.52
CA SER A 39 -16.47 11.69 -18.18
C SER A 39 -17.11 12.49 -19.31
N GLY A 40 -16.36 13.37 -19.97
CA GLY A 40 -16.83 14.08 -21.15
C GLY A 40 -17.26 13.14 -22.27
N LEU A 41 -16.44 12.11 -22.54
CA LEU A 41 -16.77 11.07 -23.53
C LEU A 41 -18.04 10.28 -23.14
N PHE A 42 -18.19 9.88 -21.88
CA PHE A 42 -19.39 9.19 -21.41
C PHE A 42 -20.64 10.07 -21.46
N ARG A 43 -20.53 11.36 -21.13
CA ARG A 43 -21.64 12.31 -21.26
C ARG A 43 -22.10 12.44 -22.70
N GLN A 44 -21.18 12.51 -23.66
CA GLN A 44 -21.49 12.51 -25.09
C GLN A 44 -22.21 11.22 -25.52
N LEU A 45 -21.68 10.06 -25.14
CA LEU A 45 -22.31 8.75 -25.42
C LEU A 45 -23.72 8.64 -24.83
N LEU A 46 -23.94 9.26 -23.68
CA LEU A 46 -25.23 9.29 -23.00
C LEU A 46 -26.12 10.44 -23.46
N ASN A 47 -25.72 11.23 -24.47
CA ASN A 47 -26.48 12.37 -24.99
C ASN A 47 -26.83 13.42 -23.91
N VAL A 48 -25.90 13.62 -22.97
CA VAL A 48 -25.95 14.63 -21.90
C VAL A 48 -25.07 15.81 -22.29
N ALA A 49 -25.53 17.03 -22.04
CA ALA A 49 -24.73 18.21 -22.29
C ALA A 49 -23.42 18.15 -21.49
N THR A 50 -22.29 18.40 -22.15
CA THR A 50 -20.98 18.52 -21.52
C THR A 50 -20.78 19.98 -21.08
N PRO A 51 -20.83 20.29 -19.77
CA PRO A 51 -20.54 21.63 -19.29
C PRO A 51 -19.04 21.91 -19.46
N GLY A 52 -18.73 23.06 -20.06
CA GLY A 52 -17.35 23.54 -20.24
C GLY A 52 -16.74 23.23 -21.61
N SER A 53 -15.71 24.00 -21.95
CA SER A 53 -14.95 23.84 -23.19
C SER A 53 -13.96 22.68 -23.07
N ILE A 54 -13.81 21.85 -24.10
CA ILE A 54 -12.79 20.80 -24.10
C ILE A 54 -11.37 21.39 -23.95
N PHE A 55 -11.19 22.65 -24.37
CA PHE A 55 -9.94 23.38 -24.26
C PHE A 55 -9.56 23.69 -22.82
N THR A 56 -10.51 23.99 -21.93
CA THR A 56 -10.17 24.24 -20.51
C THR A 56 -9.65 22.96 -19.84
N VAL A 57 -10.26 21.82 -20.15
CA VAL A 57 -9.79 20.51 -19.68
C VAL A 57 -8.42 20.18 -20.25
N LEU A 58 -8.21 20.41 -21.56
CA LEU A 58 -6.93 20.20 -22.21
C LEU A 58 -5.82 21.08 -21.61
N SER A 59 -6.10 22.34 -21.31
CA SER A 59 -5.13 23.25 -20.69
C SER A 59 -4.71 22.78 -19.30
N VAL A 60 -5.66 22.38 -18.45
CA VAL A 60 -5.35 21.85 -17.12
C VAL A 60 -4.54 20.55 -17.24
N LEU A 61 -4.94 19.66 -18.14
CA LEU A 61 -4.19 18.43 -18.41
C LEU A 61 -2.78 18.71 -18.89
N MET A 62 -2.60 19.65 -19.82
CA MET A 62 -1.30 20.00 -20.36
C MET A 62 -0.39 20.57 -19.27
N VAL A 63 -0.87 21.54 -18.48
CA VAL A 63 -0.10 22.13 -17.38
C VAL A 63 0.29 21.06 -16.37
N THR A 64 -0.64 20.22 -15.96
CA THR A 64 -0.36 19.18 -14.97
C THR A 64 0.55 18.08 -15.52
N ALA A 65 0.37 17.69 -16.77
CA ALA A 65 1.20 16.69 -17.43
C ALA A 65 2.63 17.19 -17.65
N VAL A 66 2.82 18.45 -18.03
CA VAL A 66 4.15 19.07 -18.13
C VAL A 66 4.82 19.14 -16.76
N LEU A 67 4.10 19.58 -15.73
CA LEU A 67 4.61 19.66 -14.36
C LEU A 67 4.99 18.27 -13.84
N TRP A 68 4.14 17.27 -14.06
CA TRP A 68 4.41 15.88 -13.73
C TRP A 68 5.64 15.35 -14.49
N ALA A 69 5.72 15.59 -15.81
CA ALA A 69 6.82 15.13 -16.63
C ALA A 69 8.15 15.75 -16.18
N TYR A 70 8.18 17.06 -15.94
CA TYR A 70 9.35 17.78 -15.45
C TYR A 70 9.85 17.17 -14.13
N HIS A 71 8.97 17.01 -13.15
CA HIS A 71 9.36 16.42 -11.86
C HIS A 71 9.76 14.95 -11.98
N PHE A 72 9.10 14.17 -12.85
CA PHE A 72 9.50 12.80 -13.14
C PHE A 72 10.91 12.71 -13.76
N PHE A 73 11.24 13.63 -14.69
CA PHE A 73 12.57 13.72 -15.27
C PHE A 73 13.63 14.11 -14.23
N VAL A 74 13.33 15.08 -13.36
CA VAL A 74 14.23 15.48 -12.26
C VAL A 74 14.49 14.30 -11.33
N LEU A 75 13.47 13.52 -10.93
CA LEU A 75 13.69 12.32 -10.11
C LEU A 75 14.54 11.27 -10.80
N ARG A 76 14.32 11.05 -12.11
CA ARG A 76 15.11 10.10 -12.89
C ARG A 76 16.57 10.51 -13.02
N GLN A 77 16.85 11.80 -13.13
CA GLN A 77 18.21 12.32 -13.16
C GLN A 77 18.87 12.22 -11.78
N ASP A 78 18.18 12.66 -10.73
CA ASP A 78 18.67 12.59 -9.34
C ASP A 78 18.95 11.13 -8.93
N THR A 79 18.10 10.18 -9.33
CA THR A 79 18.33 8.76 -9.03
C THR A 79 19.56 8.21 -9.74
N ARG A 80 19.85 8.57 -11.00
CA ARG A 80 21.06 8.10 -11.71
C ARG A 80 22.38 8.53 -11.06
N LEU A 81 22.36 9.61 -10.29
CA LEU A 81 23.52 10.13 -9.57
C LEU A 81 23.79 9.41 -8.24
N ILE A 82 22.80 8.66 -7.72
CA ILE A 82 22.96 7.87 -6.50
C ILE A 82 23.73 6.60 -6.85
N SER A 83 24.93 6.40 -6.32
CA SER A 83 25.73 5.19 -6.57
C SER A 83 25.14 3.92 -5.94
N GLU A 84 24.37 4.08 -4.86
CA GLU A 84 23.71 2.97 -4.16
C GLU A 84 22.46 2.47 -4.90
N VAL A 85 22.57 1.28 -5.48
CA VAL A 85 21.49 0.57 -6.19
C VAL A 85 20.23 0.41 -5.32
N GLU A 86 20.39 0.22 -4.01
CA GLU A 86 19.27 0.05 -3.07
C GLU A 86 18.49 1.35 -2.84
N ALA A 87 19.19 2.48 -2.68
CA ALA A 87 18.57 3.80 -2.52
C ALA A 87 17.83 4.24 -3.79
N GLN A 88 18.39 3.97 -4.97
CA GLN A 88 17.71 4.18 -6.25
C GLN A 88 16.40 3.38 -6.36
N ALA A 89 16.43 2.10 -5.97
CA ALA A 89 15.26 1.22 -5.99
C ALA A 89 14.17 1.72 -5.02
N GLY A 90 14.55 2.26 -3.86
CA GLY A 90 13.63 2.84 -2.88
C GLY A 90 12.80 4.00 -3.44
N VAL A 91 13.44 4.97 -4.11
CA VAL A 91 12.76 6.13 -4.70
C VAL A 91 11.80 5.71 -5.81
N ARG A 92 12.22 4.77 -6.67
CA ARG A 92 11.37 4.23 -7.73
C ARG A 92 10.14 3.52 -7.16
N ARG A 93 10.31 2.74 -6.10
CA ARG A 93 9.21 2.03 -5.41
C ARG A 93 8.22 3.02 -4.80
N LEU A 94 8.68 4.06 -4.12
CA LEU A 94 7.83 5.11 -3.53
C LEU A 94 6.92 5.74 -4.58
N TYR A 95 7.48 6.11 -5.72
CA TYR A 95 6.73 6.68 -6.84
C TYR A 95 5.61 5.75 -7.33
N TRP A 96 5.92 4.45 -7.53
CA TRP A 96 4.90 3.48 -7.96
C TRP A 96 3.82 3.25 -6.90
N TYR A 97 4.18 3.17 -5.61
CA TYR A 97 3.21 3.03 -4.52
C TYR A 97 2.31 4.26 -4.39
N LEU A 98 2.84 5.46 -4.61
CA LEU A 98 2.08 6.71 -4.57
C LEU A 98 1.03 6.75 -5.68
N ILE A 99 1.42 6.45 -6.92
CA ILE A 99 0.51 6.42 -8.07
C ILE A 99 -0.51 5.30 -7.94
N ALA A 100 -0.07 4.10 -7.54
CA ALA A 100 -0.99 3.01 -7.24
C ALA A 100 -1.97 3.41 -6.11
N GLY A 101 -1.53 4.20 -5.15
CA GLY A 101 -2.40 4.73 -4.10
C GLY A 101 -3.48 5.63 -4.66
N ILE A 102 -3.09 6.67 -5.40
CA ILE A 102 -4.05 7.60 -6.00
C ILE A 102 -5.04 6.86 -6.92
N GLY A 103 -4.55 5.92 -7.73
CA GLY A 103 -5.39 5.11 -8.61
C GLY A 103 -6.40 4.24 -7.84
N LEU A 104 -5.98 3.59 -6.75
CA LEU A 104 -6.86 2.76 -5.94
C LEU A 104 -7.93 3.61 -5.21
N MET A 105 -7.55 4.79 -4.69
CA MET A 105 -8.52 5.74 -4.12
C MET A 105 -9.57 6.15 -5.15
N ALA A 106 -9.14 6.54 -6.35
CA ALA A 106 -10.06 6.88 -7.44
C ALA A 106 -10.97 5.69 -7.78
N LEU A 107 -10.43 4.48 -7.92
CA LEU A 107 -11.22 3.27 -8.17
C LEU A 107 -12.30 3.07 -7.10
N LEU A 108 -11.96 3.22 -5.82
CA LEU A 108 -12.90 3.04 -4.71
C LEU A 108 -13.98 4.13 -4.68
N ILE A 109 -13.61 5.38 -4.97
CA ILE A 109 -14.55 6.51 -5.09
C ILE A 109 -15.52 6.27 -6.25
N GLY A 110 -15.01 5.88 -7.42
CA GLY A 110 -15.83 5.56 -8.59
C GLY A 110 -16.79 4.41 -8.33
N ALA A 111 -16.29 3.29 -7.80
CA ALA A 111 -17.11 2.12 -7.45
C ALA A 111 -18.18 2.46 -6.40
N GLY A 112 -17.80 3.19 -5.35
CA GLY A 112 -18.74 3.66 -4.35
C GLY A 112 -19.81 4.58 -4.92
N GLY A 113 -19.44 5.48 -5.82
CA GLY A 113 -20.36 6.40 -6.50
C GLY A 113 -21.33 5.68 -7.41
N ASP A 114 -20.86 4.77 -8.28
CA ASP A 114 -21.71 3.98 -9.17
C ASP A 114 -22.71 3.14 -8.37
N ILE A 115 -22.26 2.43 -7.33
CA ILE A 115 -23.13 1.70 -6.39
C ILE A 115 -24.22 2.61 -5.82
N SER A 116 -23.83 3.81 -5.38
CA SER A 116 -24.76 4.79 -4.82
C SER A 116 -25.83 5.22 -5.82
N VAL A 117 -25.44 5.37 -7.09
CA VAL A 117 -26.37 5.73 -8.17
C VAL A 117 -27.30 4.57 -8.49
N LEU A 118 -26.80 3.32 -8.53
CA LEU A 118 -27.62 2.12 -8.72
C LEU A 118 -28.67 1.96 -7.62
N ILE A 119 -28.30 2.19 -6.36
CA ILE A 119 -29.25 2.09 -5.24
C ILE A 119 -30.33 3.17 -5.36
N ARG A 120 -29.96 4.42 -5.68
CA ARG A 120 -30.92 5.51 -5.87
C ARG A 120 -31.82 5.36 -7.09
N SER A 121 -31.32 4.76 -8.17
CA SER A 121 -32.10 4.56 -9.41
C SER A 121 -33.20 3.51 -9.25
N SER A 122 -33.04 2.57 -8.31
CA SER A 122 -34.05 1.53 -8.04
C SER A 122 -35.40 2.07 -7.55
N GLY A 123 -35.45 3.32 -7.05
CA GLY A 123 -36.66 3.95 -6.52
C GLY A 123 -37.26 5.07 -7.37
N GLN A 124 -36.62 5.50 -8.47
CA GLN A 124 -37.09 6.61 -9.31
C GLN A 124 -36.79 6.38 -10.81
N PHE A 125 -37.61 6.94 -11.70
CA PHE A 125 -37.30 6.99 -13.13
C PHE A 125 -35.96 7.71 -13.38
N ILE A 126 -35.16 7.20 -14.31
CA ILE A 126 -33.83 7.72 -14.65
C ILE A 126 -33.94 9.20 -15.06
N SER A 127 -33.65 10.11 -14.13
CA SER A 127 -33.60 11.54 -14.40
C SER A 127 -32.28 11.93 -15.08
N HIS A 128 -32.24 13.08 -15.73
CA HIS A 128 -31.04 13.63 -16.36
C HIS A 128 -29.84 13.69 -15.39
N ASN A 129 -30.10 13.98 -14.11
CA ASN A 129 -29.09 14.05 -13.06
C ASN A 129 -28.42 12.69 -12.77
N LEU A 130 -29.16 11.58 -12.83
CA LEU A 130 -28.59 10.24 -12.61
C LEU A 130 -27.60 9.88 -13.72
N ARG A 131 -27.95 10.19 -14.96
CA ARG A 131 -27.11 9.94 -16.14
C ARG A 131 -25.79 10.72 -16.09
N GLU A 132 -25.86 11.96 -15.59
CA GLU A 132 -24.68 12.77 -15.34
C GLU A 132 -23.79 12.19 -14.25
N GLN A 133 -24.38 11.75 -13.13
CA GLN A 133 -23.64 11.12 -12.02
C GLN A 133 -22.99 9.81 -12.44
N THR A 134 -23.70 8.93 -13.17
CA THR A 134 -23.12 7.68 -13.69
C THR A 134 -21.93 7.97 -14.61
N ALA A 135 -22.05 8.94 -15.52
CA ALA A 135 -20.95 9.29 -16.42
C ALA A 135 -19.69 9.75 -15.67
N TRP A 136 -19.87 10.46 -14.56
CA TRP A 136 -18.76 10.90 -13.71
C TRP A 136 -18.14 9.75 -12.93
N PHE A 137 -18.94 8.97 -12.20
CA PHE A 137 -18.42 7.90 -11.35
C PHE A 137 -17.83 6.74 -12.15
N THR A 138 -18.44 6.37 -13.27
CA THR A 138 -17.89 5.37 -14.20
C THR A 138 -16.56 5.84 -14.80
N ALA A 139 -16.43 7.13 -15.12
CA ALA A 139 -15.16 7.70 -15.58
C ALA A 139 -14.07 7.63 -14.51
N VAL A 140 -14.40 8.02 -13.28
CA VAL A 140 -13.49 7.94 -12.11
C VAL A 140 -13.06 6.49 -11.88
N LEU A 141 -14.01 5.53 -11.96
CA LEU A 141 -13.76 4.10 -11.77
C LEU A 141 -12.77 3.57 -12.80
N ILE A 142 -13.01 3.82 -14.08
CA ILE A 142 -12.16 3.31 -15.16
C ILE A 142 -10.79 3.99 -15.13
N ALA A 143 -10.74 5.31 -14.95
CA ALA A 143 -9.47 6.04 -14.83
C ALA A 143 -8.66 5.52 -13.63
N GLY A 144 -9.30 5.36 -12.46
CA GLY A 144 -8.69 4.81 -11.26
C GLY A 144 -8.18 3.38 -11.47
N LEU A 145 -8.95 2.52 -12.14
CA LEU A 145 -8.55 1.14 -12.46
C LEU A 145 -7.32 1.09 -13.35
N VAL A 146 -7.28 1.87 -14.42
CA VAL A 146 -6.13 1.93 -15.34
C VAL A 146 -4.90 2.45 -14.62
N VAL A 147 -5.04 3.52 -13.84
CA VAL A 147 -3.95 4.13 -13.09
C VAL A 147 -3.45 3.22 -11.97
N TRP A 148 -4.31 2.39 -11.37
CA TRP A 148 -3.92 1.44 -10.34
C TRP A 148 -3.24 0.19 -10.93
N ILE A 149 -3.82 -0.43 -11.97
CA ILE A 149 -3.40 -1.75 -12.42
C ILE A 149 -1.98 -1.76 -12.99
N VAL A 150 -1.57 -0.70 -13.69
CA VAL A 150 -0.24 -0.58 -14.32
C VAL A 150 0.90 -0.56 -13.28
N PRO A 151 0.95 0.38 -12.33
CA PRO A 151 1.99 0.42 -11.32
C PRO A 151 1.91 -0.77 -10.37
N TRP A 152 0.70 -1.22 -10.05
CA TRP A 152 0.50 -2.32 -9.12
C TRP A 152 1.01 -3.65 -9.66
N ARG A 153 0.76 -3.96 -10.95
CA ARG A 153 1.35 -5.14 -11.61
C ARG A 153 2.88 -5.10 -11.59
N LYS A 154 3.48 -3.94 -11.85
CA LYS A 154 4.95 -3.78 -11.79
C LYS A 154 5.50 -4.04 -10.40
N ILE A 155 4.81 -3.55 -9.36
CA ILE A 155 5.17 -3.80 -7.96
C ILE A 155 5.11 -5.29 -7.62
N GLN A 156 4.07 -6.01 -8.05
CA GLN A 156 3.97 -7.44 -7.79
C GLN A 156 5.04 -8.25 -8.54
N MET A 157 5.29 -7.91 -9.80
CA MET A 157 6.36 -8.55 -10.58
C MET A 157 7.73 -8.36 -9.92
N GLU A 158 8.02 -7.18 -9.34
CA GLU A 158 9.29 -6.94 -8.62
C GLU A 158 9.45 -7.83 -7.37
N VAL A 159 8.35 -8.24 -6.75
CA VAL A 159 8.35 -9.17 -5.61
C VAL A 159 8.53 -10.64 -6.05
N ASP A 160 8.09 -10.97 -7.26
CA ASP A 160 8.21 -12.32 -7.83
C ASP A 160 9.58 -12.57 -8.50
N ILE A 161 10.31 -11.52 -8.84
CA ILE A 161 11.68 -11.59 -9.37
C ILE A 161 12.66 -12.06 -8.26
N SER A 162 13.67 -12.85 -8.66
CA SER A 162 14.86 -13.35 -7.91
C SER A 162 14.88 -13.14 -6.39
N ARG A 163 15.06 -14.24 -5.63
CA ARG A 163 15.01 -14.33 -4.15
C ARG A 163 15.52 -13.08 -3.40
N LYS A 164 16.72 -12.58 -3.71
CA LYS A 164 17.32 -11.39 -3.04
C LYS A 164 16.56 -10.07 -3.31
N VAL A 165 16.12 -9.83 -4.54
CA VAL A 165 15.39 -8.60 -4.93
C VAL A 165 13.97 -8.63 -4.39
N GLY A 166 13.31 -9.79 -4.45
CA GLY A 166 11.98 -9.99 -3.89
C GLY A 166 11.96 -9.87 -2.36
N GLU A 167 12.99 -10.35 -1.66
CA GLU A 167 13.13 -10.17 -0.20
C GLU A 167 13.32 -8.70 0.19
N SER A 168 14.17 -7.95 -0.51
CA SER A 168 14.34 -6.50 -0.24
C SER A 168 13.06 -5.71 -0.55
N ALA A 169 12.31 -6.11 -1.57
CA ALA A 169 11.00 -5.51 -1.87
C ALA A 169 9.96 -5.79 -0.79
N ARG A 170 9.91 -7.03 -0.26
CA ARG A 170 9.02 -7.43 0.85
C ARG A 170 9.36 -6.76 2.18
N ARG A 171 10.65 -6.56 2.47
CA ARG A 171 11.13 -5.85 3.67
C ARG A 171 10.94 -4.33 3.61
N SER A 172 10.58 -3.79 2.44
CA SER A 172 10.42 -2.34 2.24
C SER A 172 9.35 -1.74 3.17
N SER A 173 9.74 -0.70 3.92
CA SER A 173 8.84 0.09 4.76
C SER A 173 7.70 0.72 3.96
N LEU A 174 7.94 1.04 2.68
CA LEU A 174 6.95 1.63 1.77
C LEU A 174 5.83 0.66 1.41
N ARG A 175 6.16 -0.63 1.19
CA ARG A 175 5.16 -1.67 0.93
C ARG A 175 4.26 -1.86 2.15
N ARG A 176 4.88 -1.92 3.34
CA ARG A 176 4.15 -2.00 4.61
C ARG A 176 3.25 -0.77 4.81
N LEU A 177 3.77 0.44 4.63
CA LEU A 177 3.00 1.67 4.76
C LEU A 177 1.78 1.67 3.82
N TYR A 178 1.97 1.31 2.55
CA TYR A 178 0.88 1.20 1.58
C TYR A 178 -0.18 0.16 2.02
N LEU A 179 0.24 -1.06 2.35
CA LEU A 179 -0.68 -2.13 2.75
C LEU A 179 -1.44 -1.78 4.04
N TYR A 180 -0.74 -1.26 5.06
CA TYR A 180 -1.36 -0.85 6.31
C TYR A 180 -2.29 0.34 6.14
N PHE A 181 -1.94 1.32 5.28
CA PHE A 181 -2.82 2.45 4.98
C PHE A 181 -4.16 1.98 4.38
N TYR A 182 -4.14 1.08 3.39
CA TYR A 182 -5.37 0.56 2.80
C TYR A 182 -6.12 -0.41 3.69
N LEU A 183 -5.43 -1.19 4.51
CA LEU A 183 -6.06 -2.01 5.55
C LEU A 183 -6.77 -1.14 6.59
N LEU A 184 -6.10 -0.07 7.05
CA LEU A 184 -6.68 0.90 7.98
C LEU A 184 -7.92 1.54 7.34
N LEU A 185 -7.81 2.05 6.12
CA LEU A 185 -8.93 2.65 5.40
C LEU A 185 -10.10 1.68 5.27
N ALA A 186 -9.85 0.43 4.87
CA ALA A 186 -10.89 -0.60 4.80
C ALA A 186 -11.54 -0.87 6.16
N THR A 187 -10.75 -1.00 7.23
CA THR A 187 -11.30 -1.21 8.58
C THR A 187 -12.12 -0.02 9.09
N LEU A 188 -11.68 1.22 8.83
CA LEU A 188 -12.41 2.43 9.19
C LEU A 188 -13.72 2.54 8.40
N THR A 189 -13.71 2.23 7.10
CA THR A 189 -14.93 2.19 6.29
C THR A 189 -15.90 1.12 6.81
N PHE A 190 -15.41 -0.09 7.09
CA PHE A 190 -16.24 -1.17 7.63
C PHE A 190 -16.84 -0.83 9.00
N LEU A 191 -16.04 -0.23 9.89
CA LEU A 191 -16.52 0.24 11.19
C LEU A 191 -17.56 1.35 11.02
N GLY A 192 -17.28 2.34 10.16
CA GLY A 192 -18.19 3.44 9.88
C GLY A 192 -19.53 2.98 9.31
N THR A 193 -19.52 2.04 8.37
CA THR A 193 -20.76 1.47 7.79
C THR A 193 -21.51 0.62 8.80
N SER A 194 -20.81 -0.10 9.68
CA SER A 194 -21.43 -0.86 10.77
C SER A 194 -22.13 0.05 11.78
N VAL A 195 -21.44 1.11 12.24
CA VAL A 195 -22.01 2.13 13.14
C VAL A 195 -23.22 2.81 12.49
N TYR A 196 -23.10 3.18 11.21
CA TYR A 196 -24.21 3.76 10.45
C TYR A 196 -25.39 2.80 10.34
N ALA A 197 -25.18 1.52 10.04
CA ALA A 197 -26.24 0.54 9.95
C ALA A 197 -26.99 0.37 11.29
N VAL A 198 -26.25 0.29 12.41
CA VAL A 198 -26.84 0.21 13.75
C VAL A 198 -27.64 1.47 14.07
N SER A 199 -27.12 2.67 13.75
CA SER A 199 -27.85 3.91 14.00
C SER A 199 -29.15 3.97 13.21
N GLN A 200 -29.19 3.44 11.98
CA GLN A 200 -30.43 3.37 11.19
C GLN A 200 -31.48 2.43 11.79
N ILE A 201 -31.06 1.31 12.38
CA ILE A 201 -31.96 0.40 13.09
C ILE A 201 -32.55 1.09 14.33
N ILE A 202 -31.74 1.85 15.06
CA ILE A 202 -32.20 2.62 16.22
C ILE A 202 -33.20 3.69 15.79
N TYR A 203 -32.90 4.47 14.74
CA TYR A 203 -33.83 5.49 14.22
C TYR A 203 -35.17 4.90 13.76
N LEU A 204 -35.16 3.67 13.23
CA LEU A 204 -36.40 2.94 12.91
C LEU A 204 -37.21 2.64 14.16
N LEU A 205 -36.57 2.12 15.22
CA LEU A 205 -37.23 1.80 16.50
C LEU A 205 -37.85 3.04 17.15
N LEU A 206 -37.25 4.23 16.96
CA LEU A 206 -37.77 5.50 17.44
C LEU A 206 -38.92 6.06 16.58
N GLY A 207 -39.34 5.37 15.52
CA GLY A 207 -40.43 5.80 14.65
C GLY A 207 -40.07 6.96 13.71
N GLY A 208 -38.79 7.33 13.61
CA GLY A 208 -38.33 8.48 12.82
C GLY A 208 -38.17 8.22 11.32
N ARG A 209 -38.49 7.01 10.82
CA ARG A 209 -38.16 6.58 9.44
C ARG A 209 -39.27 5.81 8.74
N THR A 210 -39.32 5.97 7.42
CA THR A 210 -40.12 5.18 6.50
C THR A 210 -39.31 3.99 5.95
N ALA A 211 -40.00 2.88 5.60
CA ALA A 211 -39.35 1.64 5.15
C ALA A 211 -38.51 1.78 3.86
N VAL A 212 -38.93 2.66 2.94
CA VAL A 212 -38.23 2.89 1.66
C VAL A 212 -36.85 3.53 1.87
N ASN A 213 -36.77 4.54 2.73
CA ASN A 213 -35.51 5.22 3.03
C ASN A 213 -34.55 4.32 3.81
N LEU A 214 -35.10 3.42 4.66
CA LEU A 214 -34.31 2.43 5.37
C LEU A 214 -33.64 1.42 4.42
N ALA A 215 -34.38 0.89 3.45
CA ALA A 215 -33.85 -0.12 2.53
C ALA A 215 -32.68 0.42 1.70
N ALA A 216 -32.80 1.65 1.16
CA ALA A 216 -31.73 2.30 0.41
C ALA A 216 -30.48 2.57 1.27
N ASP A 217 -30.67 3.07 2.49
CA ASP A 217 -29.57 3.36 3.41
C ASP A 217 -28.84 2.09 3.89
N LEU A 218 -29.60 1.02 4.18
CA LEU A 218 -29.00 -0.28 4.53
C LEU A 218 -28.29 -0.91 3.34
N ALA A 219 -28.89 -0.86 2.14
CA ALA A 219 -28.24 -1.34 0.92
C ALA A 219 -26.90 -0.61 0.68
N GLN A 220 -26.88 0.71 0.91
CA GLN A 220 -25.68 1.53 0.80
C GLN A 220 -24.63 1.14 1.83
N ALA A 221 -25.02 0.96 3.10
CA ALA A 221 -24.13 0.53 4.16
C ALA A 221 -23.51 -0.85 3.87
N VAL A 222 -24.32 -1.80 3.42
CA VAL A 222 -23.88 -3.14 3.02
C VAL A 222 -22.93 -3.06 1.84
N ALA A 223 -23.23 -2.27 0.82
CA ALA A 223 -22.38 -2.17 -0.36
C ALA A 223 -20.98 -1.59 -0.03
N TYR A 224 -20.92 -0.54 0.79
CA TYR A 224 -19.63 -0.03 1.28
C TYR A 224 -18.90 -1.00 2.20
N ALA A 225 -19.63 -1.76 3.04
CA ALA A 225 -19.03 -2.81 3.85
C ALA A 225 -18.42 -3.91 2.96
N LEU A 226 -19.09 -4.32 1.88
CA LEU A 226 -18.57 -5.29 0.91
C LEU A 226 -17.33 -4.77 0.19
N LEU A 227 -17.31 -3.49 -0.23
CA LEU A 227 -16.12 -2.86 -0.80
C LEU A 227 -14.95 -2.88 0.18
N ALA A 228 -15.20 -2.51 1.44
CA ALA A 228 -14.19 -2.54 2.49
C ALA A 228 -13.65 -3.96 2.72
N VAL A 229 -14.53 -4.96 2.80
CA VAL A 229 -14.16 -6.37 2.94
C VAL A 229 -13.32 -6.85 1.75
N ALA A 230 -13.67 -6.47 0.52
CA ALA A 230 -12.91 -6.83 -0.67
C ALA A 230 -11.48 -6.26 -0.61
N VAL A 231 -11.32 -4.99 -0.26
CA VAL A 231 -10.01 -4.34 -0.08
C VAL A 231 -9.22 -5.02 1.04
N TRP A 232 -9.86 -5.31 2.16
CA TRP A 232 -9.26 -5.96 3.32
C TRP A 232 -8.76 -7.37 2.99
N LEU A 233 -9.60 -8.19 2.33
CA LEU A 233 -9.23 -9.55 1.93
C LEU A 233 -8.07 -9.54 0.92
N TYR A 234 -8.11 -8.66 -0.07
CA TYR A 234 -7.07 -8.57 -1.09
C TYR A 234 -5.71 -8.19 -0.49
N HIS A 235 -5.64 -7.05 0.22
CA HIS A 235 -4.39 -6.56 0.79
C HIS A 235 -3.92 -7.39 1.99
N GLY A 236 -4.86 -7.95 2.76
CA GLY A 236 -4.56 -8.82 3.91
C GLY A 236 -4.04 -10.19 3.50
N ARG A 237 -4.44 -10.74 2.35
CA ARG A 237 -3.82 -11.95 1.78
C ARG A 237 -2.38 -11.68 1.34
N LEU A 238 -2.14 -10.54 0.69
CA LEU A 238 -0.79 -10.11 0.29
C LEU A 238 0.14 -9.93 1.49
N LEU A 239 -0.32 -9.20 2.52
CA LEU A 239 0.48 -8.98 3.73
C LEU A 239 0.83 -10.31 4.43
N ARG A 240 -0.12 -11.25 4.48
CA ARG A 240 0.12 -12.59 5.03
C ARG A 240 1.13 -13.38 4.20
N ALA A 241 1.01 -13.35 2.87
CA ALA A 241 1.94 -14.00 1.97
C ALA A 241 3.36 -13.42 2.09
N ASP A 242 3.48 -12.09 2.17
CA ASP A 242 4.77 -11.41 2.35
C ASP A 242 5.42 -11.79 3.68
N ASN A 243 4.66 -11.77 4.77
CA ASN A 243 5.16 -12.15 6.10
C ASN A 243 5.56 -13.63 6.16
N ALA A 244 4.80 -14.53 5.53
CA ALA A 244 5.14 -15.95 5.46
C ALA A 244 6.44 -16.19 4.67
N ALA A 245 6.60 -15.52 3.52
CA ALA A 245 7.82 -15.62 2.71
C ALA A 245 9.06 -15.09 3.46
N LEU A 246 8.92 -13.99 4.20
CA LEU A 246 10.01 -13.45 5.02
C LEU A 246 10.42 -14.40 6.15
N LYS A 247 9.45 -15.00 6.85
CA LYS A 247 9.74 -16.00 7.89
C LYS A 247 10.46 -17.23 7.34
N GLN A 248 10.08 -17.70 6.14
CA GLN A 248 10.75 -18.82 5.49
C GLN A 248 12.19 -18.48 5.09
N ALA A 249 12.45 -17.26 4.62
CA ALA A 249 13.79 -16.80 4.30
C ALA A 249 14.68 -16.75 5.55
N GLU A 250 14.16 -16.25 6.67
CA GLU A 250 14.86 -16.22 7.96
C GLU A 250 15.15 -17.63 8.49
N ALA A 251 14.18 -18.55 8.40
CA ALA A 251 14.38 -19.94 8.80
C ALA A 251 15.46 -20.63 7.96
N LYS A 252 15.51 -20.38 6.64
CA LYS A 252 16.56 -20.91 5.76
C LYS A 252 17.94 -20.33 6.08
N LEU A 253 18.02 -19.04 6.36
CA LEU A 253 19.28 -18.42 6.78
C LEU A 253 19.77 -19.02 8.10
N ALA A 254 18.89 -19.22 9.08
CA ALA A 254 19.24 -19.85 10.35
C ALA A 254 19.78 -21.29 10.18
N GLN A 255 19.24 -22.03 9.20
CA GLN A 255 19.72 -23.39 8.87
C GLN A 255 21.05 -23.42 8.10
N THR A 256 21.41 -22.33 7.39
CA THR A 256 22.60 -22.30 6.52
C THR A 256 23.79 -21.63 7.22
N VAL A 257 23.54 -20.76 8.20
CA VAL A 257 24.58 -20.08 8.96
C VAL A 257 25.07 -21.00 10.07
N HIS A 258 26.20 -21.65 9.80
CA HIS A 258 26.94 -22.40 10.79
C HIS A 258 27.85 -21.42 11.55
N VAL A 259 27.58 -21.22 12.84
CA VAL A 259 28.44 -20.39 13.70
C VAL A 259 29.40 -21.31 14.43
N ALA A 260 30.70 -21.12 14.16
CA ALA A 260 31.77 -21.74 14.92
C ALA A 260 32.17 -20.80 16.06
N VAL A 261 31.96 -21.25 17.30
CA VAL A 261 32.47 -20.57 18.50
C VAL A 261 33.83 -21.15 18.80
N VAL A 262 34.88 -20.33 18.67
CA VAL A 262 36.27 -20.68 18.98
C VAL A 262 36.65 -20.06 20.31
N ASP A 263 37.00 -20.91 21.27
CA ASP A 263 37.49 -20.54 22.61
C ASP A 263 38.91 -21.12 22.75
N ASP A 264 39.88 -20.31 23.17
CA ASP A 264 41.31 -20.65 23.27
C ASP A 264 41.74 -20.87 24.73
N GLU A 265 40.84 -20.68 25.70
CA GLU A 265 41.15 -20.76 27.14
C GLU A 265 40.36 -21.89 27.84
N ASP A 266 39.59 -21.57 28.89
CA ASP A 266 38.95 -22.55 29.79
C ASP A 266 37.63 -23.14 29.26
N GLY A 267 37.13 -22.73 28.08
CA GLY A 267 35.86 -23.19 27.51
C GLY A 267 34.59 -22.58 28.16
N ARG A 268 34.73 -21.86 29.29
CA ARG A 268 33.61 -21.27 30.05
C ARG A 268 32.93 -20.11 29.34
N PHE A 269 33.66 -19.37 28.51
CA PHE A 269 33.09 -18.30 27.68
C PHE A 269 32.32 -18.89 26.50
N GLY A 270 32.90 -19.90 25.84
CA GLY A 270 32.24 -20.64 24.76
C GLY A 270 30.92 -21.27 25.20
N GLU A 271 30.87 -21.91 26.38
CA GLU A 271 29.63 -22.50 26.92
C GLU A 271 28.54 -21.46 27.19
N ARG A 272 28.87 -20.32 27.80
CA ARG A 272 27.88 -19.24 28.06
C ARG A 272 27.37 -18.61 26.77
N LEU A 273 28.27 -18.36 25.82
CA LEU A 273 27.90 -17.78 24.54
C LEU A 273 27.03 -18.74 23.72
N LEU A 274 27.31 -20.04 23.75
CA LEU A 274 26.48 -21.07 23.13
C LEU A 274 25.09 -21.15 23.78
N HIS A 275 25.01 -21.08 25.10
CA HIS A 275 23.74 -21.07 25.83
C HIS A 275 22.88 -19.85 25.46
N ASP A 276 23.45 -18.64 25.52
CA ASP A 276 22.74 -17.41 25.20
C ASP A 276 22.36 -17.32 23.70
N LEU A 277 23.21 -17.82 22.80
CA LEU A 277 22.90 -17.91 21.37
C LEU A 277 21.79 -18.90 21.08
N HIS A 278 21.74 -20.03 21.79
CA HIS A 278 20.68 -21.02 21.63
C HIS A 278 19.34 -20.49 22.15
N GLU A 279 19.35 -19.75 23.27
CA GLU A 279 18.17 -19.12 23.84
C GLU A 279 17.63 -17.99 22.94
N ALA A 280 18.52 -17.17 22.37
CA ALA A 280 18.12 -16.07 21.48
C ALA A 280 17.74 -16.55 20.05
N LEU A 281 18.36 -17.63 19.55
CA LEU A 281 18.22 -18.13 18.19
C LEU A 281 18.12 -19.67 18.17
N PRO A 282 16.97 -20.25 18.56
CA PRO A 282 16.82 -21.70 18.74
C PRO A 282 16.97 -22.52 17.45
N ASN A 283 16.90 -21.89 16.28
CA ASN A 283 16.98 -22.56 14.98
C ASN A 283 18.38 -22.52 14.33
N LEU A 284 19.39 -22.00 15.02
CA LEU A 284 20.75 -21.87 14.49
C LEU A 284 21.56 -23.17 14.71
N ILE A 285 22.22 -23.67 13.67
CA ILE A 285 23.10 -24.85 13.79
C ILE A 285 24.47 -24.39 14.30
N LEU A 286 24.73 -24.64 15.59
CA LEU A 286 25.97 -24.27 16.27
C LEU A 286 26.97 -25.43 16.20
N HIS A 287 28.21 -25.15 15.77
CA HIS A 287 29.30 -26.11 15.81
C HIS A 287 30.39 -25.61 16.76
N PRO A 288 30.57 -26.22 17.95
CA PRO A 288 31.69 -25.87 18.81
C PRO A 288 33.00 -26.33 18.19
N ILE A 289 33.94 -25.42 17.92
CA ILE A 289 35.28 -25.75 17.40
C ILE A 289 36.30 -25.17 18.37
N GLY A 290 37.04 -26.01 19.10
CA GLY A 290 38.05 -25.56 20.07
C GLY A 290 37.67 -25.71 21.55
N LEU A 291 36.47 -26.21 21.88
CA LEU A 291 36.14 -26.56 23.27
C LEU A 291 37.08 -27.67 23.78
N THR A 292 37.60 -27.50 25.00
CA THR A 292 38.35 -28.56 25.70
C THR A 292 37.50 -29.84 25.81
N PRO A 293 38.12 -31.04 25.93
CA PRO A 293 37.39 -32.32 25.94
C PRO A 293 36.30 -32.44 27.00
N GLN A 294 36.43 -31.70 28.11
CA GLN A 294 35.43 -31.66 29.19
C GLN A 294 34.23 -30.75 28.85
N ALA A 295 34.46 -29.59 28.24
CA ALA A 295 33.40 -28.67 27.83
C ALA A 295 32.59 -29.21 26.63
N SER A 296 33.24 -29.93 25.71
CA SER A 296 32.54 -30.59 24.59
C SER A 296 31.61 -31.71 25.08
N ALA A 297 32.01 -32.46 26.12
CA ALA A 297 31.19 -33.52 26.72
C ALA A 297 29.92 -32.96 27.42
N ASN A 298 30.05 -31.86 28.18
CA ASN A 298 28.92 -31.18 28.82
C ASN A 298 27.95 -30.57 27.82
N CYS A 299 28.46 -29.87 26.80
CA CYS A 299 27.63 -29.25 25.75
C CYS A 299 26.84 -30.31 24.95
N THR A 300 27.46 -31.46 24.64
CA THR A 300 26.79 -32.58 23.93
C THR A 300 25.71 -33.24 24.79
N GLN A 301 25.90 -33.29 26.11
CA GLN A 301 24.94 -33.86 27.05
C GLN A 301 23.76 -32.91 27.32
N GLN A 302 23.98 -31.59 27.28
CA GLN A 302 22.94 -30.57 27.36
C GLN A 302 22.09 -30.50 26.08
N MET A 303 22.70 -30.54 24.89
CA MET A 303 21.97 -30.53 23.61
C MET A 303 21.13 -31.80 23.38
N LYS A 304 21.43 -32.92 24.05
CA LYS A 304 20.63 -34.16 24.00
C LYS A 304 19.48 -34.19 25.03
N ARG A 305 19.44 -33.25 25.97
CA ARG A 305 18.42 -33.18 27.04
C ARG A 305 17.27 -32.20 26.74
N CYS A 306 17.39 -31.40 25.69
CA CYS A 306 16.32 -30.58 25.12
C CYS A 306 15.85 -31.17 23.79
#